data_AF-A0A657B8N9-F1
#
_entry.id   AF-A0A657B8N9-F1
#
_cell.length_a   1.000
_cell.length_b   1.000
_cell.length_c   1.000
_cell.angle_alpha   90.00
_cell.angle_beta   90.00
_cell.angle_gamma   90.00
#
_symmetry.space_group_name_H-M   'P 1'
#
loop_
_entity.id
_entity.type
_entity.pdbx_description
1 polymer ?
#
loop_
_entity_poly.entity_id
_entity_poly.type
_entity_poly.pdbx_seq_one_letter_code
_entity_poly.pdbx_strand_id
1 'polypeptide(L)'
;MSTEQEDKQAEITLTPEQRLDALEGKVGKNRIVLMSIALILIVTLSASITAFMMHYFGGVSANSGPSNNTETIQTLEGQAELLEQYDIRLAELSSQLKTLDNKIENSSNATIQRILVEQEQAKQKFMDTVRSSIYDLAHMVPGSRSWLELYSEQLDEAMVKSQQREKALKELQTSEPVANKDPFFGDEF
;
A
#
# COMPACT_ATOMS: atom_id res chain seq x y z
N MET A 1 -1.70 -1.18 -109.54
CA MET A 1 -2.87 -2.06 -109.31
C MET A 1 -2.74 -2.49 -107.85
N SER A 2 -3.38 -1.86 -106.86
CA SER A 2 -4.83 -1.58 -106.72
C SER A 2 -5.61 -2.86 -107.03
N THR A 3 -6.40 -3.46 -106.14
CA THR A 3 -7.19 -2.92 -105.04
C THR A 3 -7.80 -4.09 -104.24
N GLU A 4 -8.44 -3.79 -103.11
CA GLU A 4 -9.50 -4.55 -102.41
C GLU A 4 -9.06 -5.76 -101.57
N GLN A 5 -9.46 -5.95 -100.31
CA GLN A 5 -10.56 -5.40 -99.47
C GLN A 5 -10.20 -5.81 -98.00
N GLU A 6 -10.11 -4.94 -96.99
CA GLU A 6 -11.20 -4.36 -96.17
C GLU A 6 -12.37 -5.35 -95.92
N ASP A 7 -12.89 -5.63 -94.71
CA ASP A 7 -12.73 -5.08 -93.37
C ASP A 7 -13.58 -5.95 -92.39
N LYS A 8 -13.26 -5.88 -91.09
CA LYS A 8 -14.07 -6.13 -89.88
C LYS A 8 -14.31 -7.54 -89.27
N GLN A 9 -13.56 -7.72 -88.16
CA GLN A 9 -14.02 -8.01 -86.77
C GLN A 9 -14.65 -9.37 -86.39
N ALA A 10 -13.88 -10.16 -85.65
CA ALA A 10 -14.20 -10.78 -84.34
C ALA A 10 -12.97 -11.59 -83.89
N GLU A 11 -12.13 -11.06 -83.01
CA GLU A 11 -12.00 -11.45 -81.60
C GLU A 11 -11.62 -12.92 -81.32
N ILE A 12 -10.60 -13.07 -80.47
CA ILE A 12 -10.14 -14.25 -79.70
C ILE A 12 -9.55 -15.39 -80.55
N THR A 13 -8.29 -15.80 -80.42
CA THR A 13 -7.55 -16.17 -79.20
C THR A 13 -6.07 -16.30 -79.56
N LEU A 14 -5.17 -15.60 -78.85
CA LEU A 14 -3.78 -16.03 -78.77
C LEU A 14 -3.74 -17.46 -78.21
N THR A 15 -3.04 -18.33 -78.93
CA THR A 15 -2.88 -19.76 -78.66
C THR A 15 -2.38 -19.99 -77.22
N PRO A 16 -2.97 -20.93 -76.45
CA PRO A 16 -2.58 -21.21 -75.06
C PRO A 16 -1.09 -21.56 -74.90
N GLU A 17 -0.48 -22.13 -75.95
CA GLU A 17 0.93 -22.51 -76.04
C GLU A 17 1.88 -21.32 -75.88
N GLN A 18 1.59 -20.17 -76.51
CA GLN A 18 2.45 -18.98 -76.44
C GLN A 18 2.29 -18.20 -75.13
N ARG A 19 1.18 -18.42 -74.41
CA ARG A 19 1.00 -17.90 -73.05
C ARG A 19 1.77 -18.74 -72.03
N LEU A 20 1.85 -20.05 -72.21
CA LEU A 20 2.60 -20.95 -71.32
C LEU A 20 4.09 -20.64 -71.36
N ASP A 21 4.71 -20.50 -72.52
CA ASP A 21 6.16 -20.25 -72.62
C ASP A 21 6.57 -18.85 -72.11
N ALA A 22 5.71 -17.83 -72.37
CA ALA A 22 5.90 -16.48 -71.83
C ALA A 22 5.68 -16.40 -70.30
N LEU A 23 4.84 -17.27 -69.73
CA LEU A 23 4.72 -17.42 -68.28
C LEU A 23 5.82 -18.32 -67.71
N GLU A 24 6.29 -19.36 -68.39
CA GLU A 24 7.28 -20.31 -67.88
C GLU A 24 8.66 -19.66 -67.73
N GLY A 25 9.11 -18.89 -68.72
CA GLY A 25 10.33 -18.10 -68.62
C GLY A 25 10.27 -17.01 -67.55
N LYS A 26 9.07 -16.47 -67.27
CA LYS A 26 8.85 -15.39 -66.29
C LYS A 26 8.67 -15.93 -64.86
N VAL A 27 8.07 -17.11 -64.69
CA VAL A 27 7.88 -17.79 -63.41
C VAL A 27 9.20 -18.43 -62.93
N GLY A 28 10.03 -18.95 -63.84
CA GLY A 28 11.37 -19.46 -63.49
C GLY A 28 12.28 -18.38 -62.90
N LYS A 29 12.37 -17.22 -63.56
CA LYS A 29 13.14 -16.06 -63.05
C LYS A 29 12.59 -15.55 -61.71
N ASN A 30 11.27 -15.45 -61.56
CA ASN A 30 10.65 -15.04 -60.31
C ASN A 30 10.94 -16.03 -59.17
N ARG A 31 10.92 -17.34 -59.44
CA ARG A 31 11.24 -18.38 -58.45
C ARG A 31 12.70 -18.28 -57.96
N ILE A 32 13.64 -17.97 -58.85
CA ILE A 32 15.05 -17.78 -58.49
C ILE A 32 15.28 -16.49 -57.70
N VAL A 33 14.63 -15.38 -58.08
CA VAL A 33 14.67 -14.12 -57.32
C VAL A 33 14.03 -14.30 -55.93
N LEU A 34 12.96 -15.09 -55.84
CA LEU A 34 12.28 -15.35 -54.58
C LEU A 34 13.11 -16.26 -53.66
N MET A 35 13.84 -17.23 -54.22
CA MET A 35 14.80 -18.05 -53.46
C MET A 35 16.01 -17.24 -52.97
N SER A 36 16.54 -16.29 -53.76
CA SER A 36 17.66 -15.46 -53.32
C SER A 36 17.24 -14.48 -52.21
N ILE A 37 16.07 -13.87 -52.32
CA ILE A 37 15.51 -13.01 -51.26
C ILE A 37 15.23 -13.82 -49.98
N ALA A 38 14.68 -15.02 -50.10
CA ALA A 38 14.44 -15.90 -48.96
C ALA A 38 15.76 -16.28 -48.24
N LEU A 39 16.82 -16.57 -49.00
CA LEU A 39 18.13 -16.91 -48.43
C LEU A 39 18.73 -15.71 -47.70
N ILE A 40 18.65 -14.50 -48.28
CA ILE A 40 19.10 -13.28 -47.62
C ILE A 40 18.31 -13.02 -46.34
N LEU A 41 16.98 -13.19 -46.36
CA LEU A 41 16.13 -13.03 -45.18
C LEU A 41 16.48 -14.00 -44.06
N ILE A 42 16.78 -15.26 -44.38
CA ILE A 42 17.18 -16.26 -43.38
C ILE A 42 18.51 -15.87 -42.73
N VAL A 43 19.49 -15.43 -43.54
CA VAL A 43 20.80 -15.02 -43.03
C VAL A 43 20.69 -13.77 -42.15
N THR A 44 19.89 -12.78 -42.56
CA THR A 44 19.70 -11.55 -41.76
C THR A 44 18.91 -11.81 -40.49
N LEU A 45 17.87 -12.66 -40.51
CA LEU A 45 17.17 -13.11 -39.31
C LEU A 45 18.10 -13.86 -38.36
N SER A 46 18.90 -14.79 -38.88
CA SER A 46 19.86 -15.53 -38.06
C SER A 46 20.87 -14.59 -37.41
N ALA A 47 21.45 -13.65 -38.17
CA ALA A 47 22.39 -12.67 -37.65
C ALA A 47 21.74 -11.73 -36.62
N SER A 48 20.49 -11.32 -36.84
CA SER A 48 19.74 -10.46 -35.93
C SER A 48 19.38 -11.18 -34.63
N ILE A 49 18.98 -12.45 -34.68
CA ILE A 49 18.74 -13.29 -33.51
C ILE A 49 20.04 -13.51 -32.74
N THR A 50 21.15 -13.81 -33.43
CA THR A 50 22.47 -13.96 -32.77
C THR A 50 22.93 -12.65 -32.13
N ALA A 51 22.75 -11.51 -32.78
CA ALA A 51 23.08 -10.19 -32.22
C ALA A 51 22.17 -9.85 -31.03
N PHE A 52 20.88 -10.17 -31.10
CA PHE A 52 19.93 -9.99 -30.02
C PHE A 52 20.26 -10.89 -28.82
N MET A 53 20.62 -12.16 -29.06
CA MET A 53 21.10 -13.06 -28.02
C MET A 53 22.43 -12.60 -27.44
N MET A 54 23.35 -12.07 -28.24
CA MET A 54 24.58 -11.48 -27.70
C MET A 54 24.30 -10.20 -26.90
N HIS A 55 23.27 -9.43 -27.24
CA HIS A 55 22.88 -8.24 -26.48
C HIS A 55 22.19 -8.59 -25.15
N TYR A 56 21.34 -9.62 -25.13
CA TYR A 56 20.58 -10.04 -23.93
C TYR A 56 21.32 -11.07 -23.06
N PHE A 57 22.11 -11.96 -23.67
CA PHE A 57 22.84 -13.04 -23.00
C PHE A 57 24.36 -12.87 -23.05
N GLY A 58 24.92 -11.91 -23.79
CA GLY A 58 26.37 -11.63 -23.81
C GLY A 58 26.92 -10.99 -22.53
N GLY A 59 26.11 -10.90 -21.47
CA GLY A 59 26.62 -10.82 -20.10
C GLY A 59 27.18 -12.17 -19.60
N VAL A 60 26.96 -13.28 -20.31
CA VAL A 60 27.38 -14.63 -19.92
C VAL A 60 27.86 -15.42 -21.15
N SER A 61 29.08 -15.14 -21.62
CA SER A 61 30.15 -16.17 -21.74
C SER A 61 31.30 -15.76 -22.66
N ALA A 62 32.49 -16.10 -22.16
CA ALA A 62 33.72 -16.43 -22.88
C ALA A 62 34.52 -15.29 -23.56
N ASN A 63 35.51 -14.83 -22.78
CA ASN A 63 36.77 -14.20 -23.19
C ASN A 63 36.78 -12.68 -23.45
N SER A 64 36.85 -11.91 -22.36
CA SER A 64 37.47 -10.59 -22.35
C SER A 64 37.89 -10.17 -20.93
N GLY A 65 39.17 -10.39 -20.58
CA GLY A 65 39.96 -9.60 -19.60
C GLY A 65 39.48 -9.50 -18.14
N PRO A 66 40.38 -9.15 -17.19
CA PRO A 66 40.03 -8.91 -15.79
C PRO A 66 39.40 -7.52 -15.62
N SER A 67 38.21 -7.29 -16.15
CA SER A 67 37.59 -5.94 -16.13
C SER A 67 36.12 -5.91 -15.72
N ASN A 68 35.49 -7.07 -15.56
CA ASN A 68 34.11 -7.23 -15.11
C ASN A 68 33.96 -7.28 -13.57
N ASN A 69 35.03 -7.54 -12.81
CA ASN A 69 34.98 -7.50 -11.34
C ASN A 69 34.83 -6.07 -10.80
N THR A 70 35.34 -5.06 -11.49
CA THR A 70 35.34 -3.67 -11.00
C THR A 70 33.94 -3.05 -11.03
N GLU A 71 33.12 -3.34 -12.05
CA GLU A 71 31.72 -2.88 -12.11
C GLU A 71 30.82 -3.65 -11.13
N THR A 72 31.03 -4.95 -10.95
CA THR A 72 30.29 -5.71 -9.92
C THR A 72 30.68 -5.30 -8.50
N ILE A 73 31.94 -4.93 -8.26
CA ILE A 73 32.38 -4.44 -6.94
C ILE A 73 31.82 -3.04 -6.69
N GLN A 74 31.81 -2.13 -7.67
CA GLN A 74 31.20 -0.80 -7.52
C GLN A 74 29.67 -0.87 -7.30
N THR A 75 28.98 -1.81 -7.95
CA THR A 75 27.54 -2.01 -7.74
C THR A 75 27.24 -2.69 -6.40
N LEU A 76 28.12 -3.56 -5.90
CA LEU A 76 28.03 -4.13 -4.55
C LEU A 76 28.32 -3.08 -3.47
N GLU A 77 29.29 -2.20 -3.70
CA GLU A 77 29.65 -1.10 -2.80
C GLU A 77 28.52 -0.08 -2.70
N GLY A 78 27.91 0.31 -3.83
CA GLY A 78 26.72 1.17 -3.84
C GLY A 78 25.48 0.51 -3.23
N GLN A 79 25.33 -0.82 -3.31
CA GLN A 79 24.26 -1.55 -2.62
C GLN A 79 24.50 -1.65 -1.11
N ALA A 80 25.75 -1.80 -0.67
CA ALA A 80 26.11 -1.79 0.74
C ALA A 80 25.87 -0.40 1.37
N GLU A 81 26.24 0.67 0.66
CA GLU A 81 25.97 2.05 1.07
C GLU A 81 24.46 2.34 1.15
N LEU A 82 23.67 1.83 0.21
CA LEU A 82 22.21 1.90 0.27
C LEU A 82 21.63 1.15 1.48
N LEU A 83 22.15 -0.05 1.78
CA LEU A 83 21.72 -0.82 2.96
C LEU A 83 22.02 -0.07 4.27
N GLU A 84 23.20 0.52 4.37
CA GLU A 84 23.59 1.34 5.53
C GLU A 84 22.67 2.56 5.67
N GLN A 85 22.32 3.21 4.55
CA GLN A 85 21.37 4.32 4.54
C GLN A 85 19.95 3.90 4.96
N TYR A 86 19.50 2.70 4.57
CA TYR A 86 18.23 2.15 5.04
C TYR A 86 18.24 1.88 6.55
N ASP A 87 19.34 1.35 7.08
CA ASP A 87 19.47 1.03 8.51
C ASP A 87 19.47 2.31 9.36
N ILE A 88 20.18 3.35 8.90
CA ILE A 88 20.14 4.69 9.51
C ILE A 88 18.72 5.26 9.51
N ARG A 89 17.98 5.15 8.40
CA ARG A 89 16.59 5.60 8.33
C ARG A 89 15.65 4.81 9.22
N LEU A 90 15.85 3.50 9.36
CA LEU A 90 15.09 2.64 10.27
C LEU A 90 15.36 3.03 11.73
N ALA A 91 16.61 3.26 12.08
CA ALA A 91 17.01 3.74 13.40
C ALA A 91 16.38 5.12 13.69
N GLU A 92 16.42 6.04 12.73
CA GLU A 92 15.81 7.36 12.83
C GLU A 92 14.28 7.28 12.98
N LEU A 93 13.62 6.46 12.17
CA LEU A 93 12.17 6.25 12.27
C LEU A 93 11.78 5.64 13.63
N SER A 94 12.57 4.69 14.14
CA SER A 94 12.34 4.12 15.47
C SER A 94 12.48 5.18 16.58
N SER A 95 13.46 6.08 16.45
CA SER A 95 13.67 7.19 17.36
C SER A 95 12.50 8.17 17.29
N GLN A 96 12.06 8.54 16.09
CA GLN A 96 10.91 9.41 15.89
C GLN A 96 9.64 8.80 16.48
N LEU A 97 9.36 7.51 16.22
CA LEU A 97 8.24 6.80 16.82
C LEU A 97 8.29 6.85 18.35
N LYS A 98 9.46 6.62 18.94
CA LYS A 98 9.65 6.72 20.39
C LYS A 98 9.38 8.14 20.92
N THR A 99 9.78 9.18 20.20
CA THR A 99 9.48 10.57 20.60
C THR A 99 7.99 10.91 20.47
N LEU A 100 7.32 10.41 19.43
CA LEU A 100 5.88 10.56 19.25
C LEU A 100 5.12 9.85 20.35
N ASP A 101 5.52 8.62 20.68
CA ASP A 101 4.97 7.84 21.78
C ASP A 101 5.08 8.60 23.10
N ASN A 102 6.28 9.08 23.44
CA ASN A 102 6.49 9.93 24.62
C ASN A 102 5.63 11.21 24.59
N LYS A 103 5.41 11.82 23.43
CA LYS A 103 4.59 13.02 23.27
C LYS A 103 3.09 12.73 23.36
N ILE A 104 2.65 11.53 23.01
CA ILE A 104 1.27 11.05 23.16
C ILE A 104 1.01 10.69 24.63
N GLU A 105 1.92 9.96 25.27
CA GLU A 105 1.83 9.63 26.70
C GLU A 105 1.88 10.87 27.60
N ASN A 106 2.75 11.83 27.26
CA ASN A 106 2.83 13.14 27.92
C ASN A 106 1.98 14.20 27.23
N SER A 107 1.05 13.80 26.35
CA SER A 107 0.12 14.77 25.78
C SER A 107 -0.71 15.38 26.91
N SER A 108 -1.04 16.66 26.76
CA SER A 108 -1.89 17.35 27.72
C SER A 108 -3.20 16.59 27.97
N ASN A 109 -3.73 15.91 26.95
CA ASN A 109 -4.97 15.13 27.04
C ASN A 109 -4.81 13.89 27.92
N ALA A 110 -3.76 13.07 27.73
CA ALA A 110 -3.48 11.91 28.56
C ALA A 110 -3.23 12.32 30.03
N THR A 111 -2.60 13.48 30.25
CA THR A 111 -2.39 14.03 31.59
C THR A 111 -3.67 14.53 32.23
N ILE A 112 -4.50 15.29 31.51
CA ILE A 112 -5.80 15.75 32.00
C ILE A 112 -6.69 14.56 32.35
N GLN A 113 -6.73 13.54 31.49
CA GLN A 113 -7.50 12.32 31.73
C GLN A 113 -7.06 11.61 33.02
N ARG A 114 -5.76 11.42 33.23
CA ARG A 114 -5.22 10.84 34.47
C ARG A 114 -5.66 11.63 35.70
N ILE A 115 -5.54 12.97 35.63
CA ILE A 115 -5.99 13.85 36.71
C ILE A 115 -7.50 13.67 36.95
N LEU A 116 -8.33 13.60 35.91
CA LEU A 116 -9.77 13.40 36.06
C LEU A 116 -10.11 12.04 36.72
N VAL A 117 -9.40 10.98 36.36
CA VAL A 117 -9.54 9.67 37.01
C VAL A 117 -9.17 9.75 38.48
N GLU A 118 -8.03 10.36 38.80
CA GLU A 118 -7.58 10.55 40.19
C GLU A 118 -8.58 11.40 41.00
N GLN A 119 -9.19 12.42 40.39
CA GLN A 119 -10.22 13.26 41.00
C GLN A 119 -11.50 12.45 41.31
N GLU A 120 -11.97 11.61 40.39
CA GLU A 120 -13.13 10.75 40.67
C GLU A 120 -12.81 9.74 41.78
N GLN A 121 -11.61 9.14 41.81
CA GLN A 121 -11.20 8.25 42.90
C GLN A 121 -11.14 8.96 44.26
N ALA A 122 -10.58 10.17 44.30
CA ALA A 122 -10.55 11.00 45.51
C ALA A 122 -11.97 11.33 45.99
N LYS A 123 -12.89 11.64 45.06
CA LYS A 123 -14.30 11.89 45.36
C LYS A 123 -14.99 10.65 45.94
N GLN A 124 -14.77 9.46 45.38
CA GLN A 124 -15.32 8.22 45.93
C GLN A 124 -14.86 8.00 47.37
N LYS A 125 -13.55 8.12 47.62
CA LYS A 125 -12.98 7.99 48.97
C LYS A 125 -13.55 9.02 49.95
N PHE A 126 -13.78 10.25 49.49
CA PHE A 126 -14.46 11.28 50.28
C PHE A 126 -15.88 10.85 50.64
N MET A 127 -16.67 10.37 49.68
CA MET A 127 -18.04 9.91 49.93
C MET A 127 -18.10 8.72 50.91
N ASP A 128 -17.15 7.79 50.84
CA ASP A 128 -17.04 6.69 51.82
C ASP A 128 -16.75 7.20 53.24
N THR A 129 -15.85 8.18 53.34
CA THR A 129 -15.54 8.84 54.61
C THR A 129 -16.77 9.55 55.17
N VAL A 130 -17.50 10.27 54.31
CA VAL A 130 -18.75 10.95 54.70
C VAL A 130 -19.80 9.94 55.15
N ARG A 131 -19.98 8.82 54.43
CA ARG A 131 -20.92 7.76 54.82
C ARG A 131 -20.63 7.24 56.23
N SER A 132 -19.36 6.94 56.53
CA SER A 132 -18.96 6.52 57.88
C SER A 132 -19.25 7.60 58.92
N SER A 133 -18.95 8.86 58.61
CA SER A 133 -19.18 9.98 59.54
C SER A 133 -20.67 10.19 59.84
N ILE A 134 -21.55 10.06 58.84
CA ILE A 134 -23.00 10.16 59.01
C ILE A 134 -23.52 8.97 59.80
N TYR A 135 -22.99 7.77 59.54
CA TYR A 135 -23.31 6.57 60.32
C TYR A 135 -22.98 6.74 61.80
N ASP A 136 -21.78 7.23 62.13
CA ASP A 136 -21.37 7.47 63.51
C ASP A 136 -22.23 8.57 64.16
N LEU A 137 -22.49 9.66 63.43
CA LEU A 137 -23.32 10.77 63.90
C LEU A 137 -24.79 10.34 64.16
N ALA A 138 -25.33 9.45 63.32
CA ALA A 138 -26.68 8.92 63.46
C ALA A 138 -26.88 8.11 64.74
N HIS A 139 -25.80 7.56 65.30
CA HIS A 139 -25.82 6.80 66.54
C HIS A 139 -25.52 7.63 67.78
N MET A 140 -24.90 8.81 67.63
CA MET A 140 -24.56 9.70 68.73
C MET A 140 -25.64 10.76 69.03
N VAL A 141 -26.48 11.12 68.05
CA VAL A 141 -27.48 12.19 68.18
C VAL A 141 -28.91 11.62 68.20
N PRO A 142 -29.72 11.87 69.24
CA PRO A 142 -31.12 11.44 69.27
C PRO A 142 -31.92 12.06 68.11
N GLY A 143 -32.63 11.22 67.34
CA GLY A 143 -33.50 11.66 66.24
C GLY A 143 -32.82 11.83 64.87
N SER A 144 -31.51 11.63 64.74
CA SER A 144 -30.76 11.75 63.47
C SER A 144 -30.77 10.49 62.59
N ARG A 145 -31.58 9.47 62.94
CA ARG A 145 -31.70 8.23 62.17
C ARG A 145 -32.28 8.44 60.77
N SER A 146 -33.17 9.42 60.59
CA SER A 146 -33.73 9.74 59.27
C SER A 146 -32.71 10.38 58.33
N TRP A 147 -31.67 11.04 58.87
CA TRP A 147 -30.59 11.61 58.07
C TRP A 147 -29.72 10.52 57.47
N LEU A 148 -29.48 9.44 58.21
CA LEU A 148 -28.75 8.29 57.71
C LEU A 148 -29.39 7.75 56.43
N GLU A 149 -30.70 7.52 56.45
CA GLU A 149 -31.44 6.96 55.32
C GLU A 149 -31.43 7.91 54.11
N LEU A 150 -31.78 9.19 54.34
CA LEU A 150 -31.87 10.19 53.28
C LEU A 150 -30.51 10.48 52.61
N TYR A 151 -29.45 10.63 53.41
CA TYR A 151 -28.13 10.96 52.87
C TYR A 151 -27.37 9.73 52.35
N SER A 152 -27.64 8.53 52.87
CA SER A 152 -27.02 7.31 52.32
C SER A 152 -27.48 7.07 50.89
N GLU A 153 -28.77 7.25 50.60
CA GLU A 153 -29.30 7.10 49.24
C GLU A 153 -28.65 8.11 48.26
N GLN A 154 -28.55 9.37 48.67
CA GLN A 154 -27.89 10.41 47.85
C GLN A 154 -26.39 10.13 47.65
N LEU A 155 -25.70 9.64 48.67
CA LEU A 155 -24.29 9.25 48.58
C LEU A 155 -24.09 8.03 47.68
N ASP A 156 -25.00 7.05 47.74
CA ASP A 156 -25.00 5.87 46.87
C ASP A 156 -25.20 6.26 45.40
N GLU A 157 -26.19 7.10 45.11
CA GLU A 157 -26.42 7.59 43.75
C GLU A 157 -25.20 8.38 43.22
N ALA A 158 -24.63 9.26 44.05
CA ALA A 158 -23.45 10.04 43.69
C ALA A 158 -22.21 9.15 43.48
N MET A 159 -22.07 8.08 44.28
CA MET A 159 -21.01 7.09 44.15
C MET A 159 -21.13 6.33 42.83
N VAL A 160 -22.32 5.81 42.51
CA VAL A 160 -22.59 5.10 41.25
C VAL A 160 -22.26 6.00 40.05
N LYS A 161 -22.72 7.25 40.06
CA LYS A 161 -22.40 8.22 38.99
C LYS A 161 -20.90 8.51 38.89
N SER A 162 -20.19 8.57 40.02
CA SER A 162 -18.73 8.76 40.04
C SER A 162 -18.00 7.56 39.43
N GLN A 163 -18.38 6.34 39.79
CA GLN A 163 -17.82 5.12 39.22
C GLN A 163 -18.10 4.98 37.72
N GLN A 164 -19.28 5.41 37.25
CA GLN A 164 -19.61 5.46 35.83
C GLN A 164 -18.71 6.44 35.08
N ARG A 165 -18.49 7.65 35.62
CA ARG A 165 -17.56 8.62 35.02
C ARG A 165 -16.12 8.10 35.01
N GLU A 166 -15.67 7.45 36.08
CA GLU A 166 -14.33 6.84 36.11
C GLU A 166 -14.16 5.77 35.03
N LYS A 167 -15.18 4.92 34.81
CA LYS A 167 -15.17 3.91 33.75
C LYS A 167 -15.10 4.56 32.37
N ALA A 168 -15.98 5.53 32.09
CA ALA A 168 -15.95 6.26 30.82
C ALA A 168 -14.59 6.94 30.59
N LEU A 169 -14.02 7.60 31.61
CA LEU A 169 -12.70 8.21 31.53
C LEU A 169 -11.58 7.19 31.25
N LYS A 170 -11.68 5.95 31.73
CA LYS A 170 -10.72 4.88 31.43
C LYS A 170 -10.92 4.31 30.02
N GLU A 171 -12.16 4.20 29.55
CA GLU A 171 -12.47 3.73 28.19
C GLU A 171 -11.90 4.66 27.12
N LEU A 172 -11.79 5.97 27.38
CA LEU A 172 -11.11 6.93 26.52
C LEU A 172 -9.59 6.68 26.35
N GLN A 173 -8.95 5.80 27.14
CA GLN A 173 -7.54 5.41 26.96
C GLN A 173 -7.36 4.39 25.83
N THR A 174 -8.37 3.56 25.61
CA THR A 174 -8.42 2.65 24.47
C THR A 174 -8.69 3.49 23.24
N SER A 175 -7.81 3.43 22.23
CA SER A 175 -7.91 4.21 20.98
C SER A 175 -9.11 3.85 20.09
N GLU A 176 -10.19 3.33 20.67
CA GLU A 176 -11.45 3.15 19.97
C GLU A 176 -12.09 4.52 19.71
N PRO A 177 -12.59 4.76 18.49
CA PRO A 177 -13.30 5.99 18.18
C PRO A 177 -14.50 6.10 19.13
N VAL A 178 -14.57 7.22 19.86
CA VAL A 178 -15.70 7.56 20.73
C VAL A 178 -16.98 7.41 19.90
N ALA A 179 -17.76 6.37 20.21
CA ALA A 179 -19.04 6.20 19.56
C ALA A 179 -19.93 7.39 19.94
N ASN A 180 -20.65 7.96 18.98
CA ASN A 180 -21.60 9.10 19.09
C ASN A 180 -22.72 8.90 20.15
N LYS A 181 -22.68 7.81 20.92
CA LYS A 181 -23.57 7.49 22.05
C LYS A 181 -22.82 7.31 23.37
N ASP A 182 -21.65 7.92 23.53
CA ASP A 182 -20.91 7.86 24.78
C ASP A 182 -21.69 8.65 25.85
N PRO A 183 -22.09 8.01 26.97
CA PRO A 183 -22.77 8.69 28.06
C PRO A 183 -21.96 9.84 28.68
N PHE A 184 -20.67 9.95 28.37
CA PHE A 184 -19.81 11.06 28.78
C PHE A 184 -20.02 12.34 27.96
N PHE A 185 -20.20 12.23 26.65
CA PHE A 185 -20.29 13.39 25.74
C PHE A 185 -21.72 13.77 25.36
N GLY A 186 -22.69 12.86 25.58
CA GLY A 186 -24.09 13.08 25.20
C GLY A 186 -24.30 13.09 23.68
N ASP A 187 -25.55 13.25 23.26
CA ASP A 187 -25.97 13.15 21.84
C ASP A 187 -25.51 14.36 20.97
N GLU A 188 -24.64 15.25 21.47
CA GLU A 188 -24.31 16.54 20.83
C GLU A 188 -22.95 16.58 20.09
N PHE A 189 -22.32 15.43 19.79
CA PHE A 189 -21.10 15.35 18.98
C PHE A 189 -21.17 14.34 17.84
#